data_AF-A0AAW2KAH0-F1
#
_entry.id   AF-A0AAW2KAH0-F1
#
_cell.length_a   1.000
_cell.length_b   1.000
_cell.length_c   1.000
_cell.angle_alpha   90.00
_cell.angle_beta   90.00
_cell.angle_gamma   90.00
#
_symmetry.space_group_name_H-M   'P 1'
#
loop_
_entity.id
_entity.type
_entity.pdbx_description
1 polymer ?
#
loop_
_entity_poly.entity_id
_entity_poly.type
_entity_poly.pdbx_seq_one_letter_code
_entity_poly.pdbx_strand_id
1 'polypeptide(L)'
;MQYKQRIPISTNGFVSVEHVKHTMNEAIAKTYETRVQTFKSYVKPYTKRIEQFRMPENYQPSKFQQFNGHGDPRQYIAYFVERCNNAGTDGDLLVKQFVLSLKDTAFDWYIDLEANSVDSWVELSIQGMHWELCYILQAIKPKTFGELVTRAHGIEMSFNCKEDEYLVDASEDDDDDDDDDDATL
;
A
#
# COMPACT_ATOMS: atom_id res chain seq x y z
N MET A 1 -26.13 37.69 21.38
CA MET A 1 -26.24 36.25 21.70
C MET A 1 -25.67 35.46 20.53
N GLN A 2 -24.39 35.05 20.57
CA GLN A 2 -23.74 34.27 19.51
C GLN A 2 -23.84 32.79 19.88
N TYR A 3 -24.56 31.99 19.09
CA TYR A 3 -24.72 30.56 19.32
C TYR A 3 -23.47 29.81 18.84
N LYS A 4 -22.62 29.35 19.77
CA LYS A 4 -21.61 28.33 19.47
C LYS A 4 -22.31 26.98 19.35
N GLN A 5 -22.35 26.43 18.14
CA GLN A 5 -22.71 25.02 17.92
C GLN A 5 -21.67 24.14 18.63
N ARG A 6 -22.09 23.42 19.67
CA ARG A 6 -21.31 22.34 20.29
C ARG A 6 -21.87 21.02 19.79
N ILE A 7 -21.02 20.20 19.18
CA ILE A 7 -21.30 18.80 18.89
C ILE A 7 -20.73 17.99 20.07
N PRO A 8 -21.51 17.11 20.74
CA PRO A 8 -21.00 16.30 21.82
C PRO A 8 -20.35 15.02 21.28
N ILE A 9 -19.14 14.72 21.73
CA ILE A 9 -18.52 13.40 21.62
C ILE A 9 -18.13 12.96 23.02
N SER A 10 -18.50 11.73 23.37
CA SER A 10 -18.38 11.15 24.70
C SER A 10 -16.94 10.82 25.07
N THR A 11 -16.66 10.95 26.37
CA THR A 11 -15.43 10.63 27.14
C THR A 11 -14.17 11.47 26.89
N ASN A 12 -14.05 12.51 27.72
CA ASN A 12 -12.85 13.24 28.16
C ASN A 12 -11.93 13.89 27.13
N GLY A 13 -12.33 15.10 26.72
CA GLY A 13 -11.45 16.16 26.23
C GLY A 13 -12.09 16.99 25.13
N PHE A 14 -12.62 18.17 25.44
CA PHE A 14 -12.98 19.13 24.40
C PHE A 14 -11.69 19.67 23.76
N VAL A 15 -11.40 19.31 22.51
CA VAL A 15 -10.29 19.91 21.76
C VAL A 15 -10.69 21.32 21.37
N SER A 16 -9.95 22.32 21.86
CA SER A 16 -10.19 23.72 21.49
C SER A 16 -9.96 23.91 19.99
N VAL A 17 -10.79 24.74 19.35
CA VAL A 17 -10.60 25.15 17.94
C VAL A 17 -9.19 25.73 17.72
N GLU A 18 -8.64 26.41 18.73
CA GLU A 18 -7.27 26.95 18.66
C GLU A 18 -6.20 25.85 18.67
N HIS A 19 -6.44 24.76 19.39
CA HIS A 19 -5.55 23.59 19.35
C HIS A 19 -5.61 22.93 17.96
N VAL A 20 -6.80 22.74 17.40
CA VAL A 20 -6.96 22.18 16.03
C VAL A 20 -6.24 23.05 15.00
N LYS A 21 -6.43 24.37 15.04
CA LYS A 21 -5.74 25.32 14.15
C LYS A 21 -4.23 25.23 14.33
N HIS A 22 -3.75 25.17 15.57
CA HIS A 22 -2.32 25.06 15.86
C HIS A 22 -1.73 23.76 15.30
N THR A 23 -2.35 22.60 15.59
CA THR A 23 -1.92 21.30 15.05
C THR A 23 -1.94 21.28 13.53
N MET A 24 -2.96 21.86 12.89
CA MET A 24 -3.02 21.97 11.43
C MET A 24 -1.91 22.85 10.89
N ASN A 25 -1.65 24.01 11.50
CA ASN A 25 -0.58 24.91 11.07
C ASN A 25 0.81 24.30 11.27
N GLU A 26 1.04 23.58 12.36
CA GLU A 26 2.27 22.82 12.57
C GLU A 26 2.45 21.71 11.53
N ALA A 27 1.39 20.97 11.21
CA ALA A 27 1.43 19.95 10.17
C ALA A 27 1.70 20.55 8.78
N ILE A 28 1.10 21.70 8.47
CA ILE A 28 1.34 22.43 7.21
C ILE A 28 2.77 22.96 7.15
N ALA A 29 3.26 23.59 8.22
CA ALA A 29 4.62 24.12 8.29
C ALA A 29 5.66 23.00 8.14
N LYS A 30 5.45 21.87 8.83
CA LYS A 30 6.30 20.68 8.70
C LYS A 30 6.27 20.11 7.28
N THR A 31 5.08 20.02 6.67
CA THR A 31 4.95 19.53 5.28
C THR A 31 5.65 20.48 4.30
N TYR A 32 5.51 21.79 4.49
CA TYR A 32 6.16 22.80 3.67
C TYR A 32 7.68 22.75 3.84
N GLU A 33 8.19 22.69 5.06
CA GLU A 33 9.62 22.61 5.35
C GLU A 33 10.25 21.34 4.78
N THR A 34 9.59 20.18 4.93
CA THR A 34 9.99 18.93 4.27
C THR A 34 10.06 19.10 2.75
N ARG A 35 9.01 19.64 2.11
CA ARG A 35 8.98 19.83 0.65
C ARG A 35 10.04 20.82 0.17
N VAL A 36 10.26 21.92 0.89
CA VAL A 36 11.31 22.90 0.58
C VAL A 36 12.71 22.30 0.75
N GLN A 37 12.89 21.41 1.72
CA GLN A 37 14.15 20.67 1.88
C GLN A 37 14.36 19.69 0.72
N THR A 38 13.31 19.02 0.24
CA THR A 38 13.36 18.20 -0.99
C THR A 38 13.78 19.03 -2.21
N PHE A 39 13.33 20.29 -2.32
CA PHE A 39 13.78 21.22 -3.37
C PHE A 39 15.26 21.62 -3.26
N LYS A 40 15.88 21.57 -2.07
CA LYS A 40 17.28 21.98 -1.86
C LYS A 40 18.30 20.90 -2.24
N SER A 41 17.93 19.62 -2.32
CA SER A 41 18.83 18.58 -2.84
C SER A 41 18.04 17.42 -3.46
N TYR A 42 17.55 17.59 -4.69
CA TYR A 42 17.15 16.44 -5.47
C TYR A 42 18.38 15.56 -5.71
N VAL A 43 18.34 14.33 -5.20
CA VAL A 43 19.35 13.30 -5.42
C VAL A 43 18.69 12.22 -6.27
N LYS A 44 19.36 11.81 -7.35
CA LYS A 44 18.85 10.73 -8.18
C LYS A 44 18.79 9.44 -7.36
N PRO A 45 17.66 8.71 -7.39
CA PRO A 45 17.51 7.46 -6.63
C PRO A 45 18.34 6.30 -7.18
N TYR A 46 18.82 6.38 -8.43
CA TYR A 46 19.65 5.31 -8.98
C TYR A 46 21.12 5.39 -8.59
N THR A 47 21.80 4.23 -8.65
CA THR A 47 23.21 4.12 -8.25
C THR A 47 24.15 4.94 -9.15
N LYS A 48 25.36 5.20 -8.63
CA LYS A 48 26.43 5.89 -9.38
C LYS A 48 26.76 5.23 -10.71
N ARG A 49 26.63 3.89 -10.83
CA ARG A 49 26.87 3.17 -12.08
C ARG A 49 25.91 3.65 -13.17
N ILE A 50 24.61 3.64 -12.87
CA ILE A 50 23.58 4.16 -13.78
C ILE A 50 23.82 5.64 -14.05
N GLU A 51 24.12 6.45 -13.03
CA GLU A 51 24.38 7.87 -13.24
C GLU A 51 25.52 8.13 -14.24
N GLN A 52 26.63 7.42 -14.10
CA GLN A 52 27.82 7.55 -14.95
C GLN A 52 27.65 6.92 -16.33
N PHE A 53 26.63 6.09 -16.56
CA PHE A 53 26.34 5.51 -17.86
C PHE A 53 26.23 6.61 -18.94
N ARG A 54 27.08 6.55 -19.96
CA ARG A 54 27.07 7.51 -21.05
C ARG A 54 26.06 7.10 -22.11
N MET A 55 25.22 8.04 -22.54
CA MET A 55 24.30 7.81 -23.66
C MET A 55 25.08 7.46 -24.95
N PRO A 56 24.56 6.57 -25.80
CA PRO A 56 25.17 6.27 -27.09
C PRO A 56 25.36 7.53 -27.95
N GLU A 57 26.42 7.60 -28.75
CA GLU A 57 26.82 8.83 -29.47
C GLU A 57 25.78 9.32 -30.49
N ASN A 58 24.93 8.43 -31.00
CA ASN A 58 23.84 8.75 -31.93
C ASN A 58 22.46 8.62 -31.28
N TYR A 59 22.39 8.64 -29.95
CA TYR A 59 21.13 8.55 -29.24
C TYR A 59 20.25 9.76 -29.55
N GLN A 60 19.07 9.49 -30.11
CA GLN A 60 18.02 10.49 -30.21
C GLN A 60 17.02 10.26 -29.06
N PRO A 61 16.78 11.27 -28.20
CA PRO A 61 15.75 11.19 -27.19
C PRO A 61 14.41 10.83 -27.80
N SER A 62 13.88 9.67 -27.42
CA SER A 62 12.56 9.25 -27.84
C SER A 62 11.52 10.22 -27.27
N LYS A 63 10.62 10.70 -28.14
CA LYS A 63 9.41 11.40 -27.68
C LYS A 63 8.45 10.36 -27.10
N PHE A 64 8.46 10.22 -25.79
CA PHE A 64 7.51 9.37 -25.07
C PHE A 64 6.19 10.09 -24.85
N GLN A 65 5.10 9.34 -24.87
CA GLN A 65 3.90 9.77 -24.17
C GLN A 65 4.23 9.79 -22.67
N GLN A 66 4.09 10.97 -22.04
CA GLN A 66 4.36 11.09 -20.62
C GLN A 66 3.25 10.42 -19.79
N PHE A 67 3.65 9.67 -18.78
CA PHE A 67 2.75 9.00 -17.85
C PHE A 67 2.66 9.77 -16.54
N ASN A 68 1.43 10.06 -16.13
CA ASN A 68 1.12 10.80 -14.90
C ASN A 68 0.66 9.91 -13.73
N GLY A 69 0.71 8.58 -13.87
CA GLY A 69 0.17 7.67 -12.84
C GLY A 69 -1.31 7.36 -13.03
N HIS A 70 -1.91 7.70 -14.18
CA HIS A 70 -3.29 7.34 -14.50
C HIS A 70 -3.36 6.37 -15.69
N GLY A 71 -4.15 5.31 -15.55
CA GLY A 71 -4.30 4.25 -16.55
C GLY A 71 -3.82 2.90 -16.01
N ASP A 72 -3.63 1.90 -16.88
CA ASP A 72 -3.01 0.63 -16.49
C ASP A 72 -1.48 0.75 -16.60
N PRO A 73 -0.74 0.71 -15.47
CA PRO A 73 0.71 0.83 -15.46
C PRO A 73 1.39 -0.30 -16.24
N ARG A 74 0.78 -1.49 -16.32
CA ARG A 74 1.35 -2.62 -17.07
C ARG A 74 1.33 -2.35 -18.56
N GLN A 75 0.25 -1.74 -19.06
CA GLN A 75 0.15 -1.35 -20.48
C GLN A 75 1.17 -0.25 -20.79
N TYR A 76 1.34 0.69 -19.88
CA TYR A 76 2.36 1.74 -20.04
C TYR A 76 3.78 1.18 -20.05
N ILE A 77 4.12 0.29 -19.11
CA ILE A 77 5.44 -0.37 -19.05
C ILE A 77 5.69 -1.17 -20.33
N ALA A 78 4.71 -1.96 -20.79
CA ALA A 78 4.83 -2.70 -22.04
C ALA A 78 5.06 -1.77 -23.24
N TYR A 79 4.27 -0.71 -23.38
CA TYR A 79 4.45 0.30 -24.43
C TYR A 79 5.83 0.97 -24.36
N PHE A 80 6.27 1.34 -23.15
CA PHE A 80 7.57 1.97 -22.91
C PHE A 80 8.72 1.05 -23.33
N VAL A 81 8.67 -0.22 -22.91
CA VAL A 81 9.67 -1.23 -23.27
C VAL A 81 9.69 -1.42 -24.78
N GLU A 82 8.55 -1.65 -25.44
CA GLU A 82 8.46 -1.79 -26.90
C GLU A 82 9.06 -0.57 -27.63
N ARG A 83 8.79 0.65 -27.15
CA ARG A 83 9.35 1.88 -27.71
C ARG A 83 10.87 1.95 -27.57
N CYS A 84 11.43 1.39 -26.51
CA CYS A 84 12.87 1.30 -26.26
C CYS A 84 13.54 0.10 -26.95
N ASN A 85 12.80 -0.97 -27.25
CA ASN A 85 13.33 -2.27 -27.67
C ASN A 85 13.60 -2.38 -29.19
N ASN A 86 13.39 -1.32 -29.97
CA ASN A 86 13.70 -1.32 -31.39
C ASN A 86 15.21 -1.40 -31.72
N ALA A 87 16.10 -1.32 -30.73
CA ALA A 87 17.54 -1.53 -30.90
C ALA A 87 18.21 -1.92 -29.59
N GLY A 88 17.98 -3.16 -29.11
CA GLY A 88 18.77 -3.83 -28.05
C GLY A 88 19.30 -2.91 -26.95
N THR A 89 18.40 -2.29 -26.18
CA THR A 89 18.80 -1.27 -25.21
C THR A 89 19.24 -1.89 -23.87
N ASP A 90 20.34 -1.35 -23.34
CA ASP A 90 20.90 -1.67 -22.03
C ASP A 90 19.90 -1.32 -20.90
N GLY A 91 19.85 -2.10 -19.83
CA GLY A 91 18.98 -1.86 -18.68
C GLY A 91 19.23 -0.50 -18.02
N ASP A 92 20.47 -0.02 -17.99
CA ASP A 92 20.82 1.29 -17.44
C ASP A 92 20.26 2.44 -18.30
N LEU A 93 20.16 2.23 -19.62
CA LEU A 93 19.54 3.16 -20.55
C LEU A 93 18.01 3.20 -20.37
N LEU A 94 17.37 2.06 -20.09
CA LEU A 94 15.93 2.01 -19.78
C LEU A 94 15.59 2.82 -18.53
N VAL A 95 16.38 2.69 -17.46
CA VAL A 95 16.20 3.48 -16.24
C VAL A 95 16.22 4.98 -16.54
N LYS A 96 17.23 5.45 -17.29
CA LYS A 96 17.35 6.87 -17.63
C LYS A 96 16.22 7.36 -18.53
N GLN A 97 15.74 6.56 -19.47
CA GLN A 97 14.64 6.94 -20.35
C GLN A 97 13.29 6.96 -19.64
N PHE A 98 13.07 6.02 -18.72
CA PHE A 98 11.81 5.92 -17.99
C PHE A 98 11.53 7.16 -17.16
N VAL A 99 12.55 7.68 -16.48
CA VAL A 99 12.42 8.90 -15.69
C VAL A 99 11.96 10.09 -16.54
N LEU A 100 12.44 10.18 -17.78
CA LEU A 100 12.06 11.24 -18.73
C LEU A 100 10.64 11.07 -19.26
N SER A 101 10.07 9.87 -19.16
CA SER A 101 8.71 9.57 -19.59
C SER A 101 7.68 9.74 -18.47
N LEU A 102 8.09 10.07 -17.24
CA LEU A 102 7.19 10.38 -16.12
C LEU A 102 6.83 11.87 -16.07
N LYS A 103 5.67 12.17 -15.50
CA LYS A 103 5.24 13.52 -15.11
C LYS A 103 4.30 13.47 -13.91
N ASP A 104 3.99 14.64 -13.36
CA ASP A 104 3.00 14.83 -12.30
C ASP A 104 3.21 13.82 -11.14
N THR A 105 2.12 13.19 -10.65
CA THR A 105 2.14 12.22 -9.55
C THR A 105 3.14 11.07 -9.74
N ALA A 106 3.34 10.60 -10.97
CA ALA A 106 4.32 9.55 -11.23
C ALA A 106 5.76 10.05 -11.09
N PHE A 107 6.03 11.32 -11.43
CA PHE A 107 7.34 11.90 -11.20
C PHE A 107 7.55 12.27 -9.73
N ASP A 108 6.50 12.70 -9.03
CA ASP A 108 6.52 12.90 -7.57
C ASP A 108 6.93 11.63 -6.82
N TRP A 109 6.37 10.47 -7.20
CA TRP A 109 6.81 9.18 -6.66
C TRP A 109 8.31 8.94 -6.87
N TYR A 110 8.81 9.22 -8.08
CA TYR A 110 10.20 8.96 -8.43
C TYR A 110 11.18 9.84 -7.64
N ILE A 111 10.85 11.11 -7.38
CA ILE A 111 11.71 12.01 -6.59
C ILE A 111 11.70 11.68 -5.09
N ASP A 112 10.67 10.97 -4.62
CA ASP A 112 10.54 10.51 -3.23
C ASP A 112 11.25 9.17 -2.96
N LEU A 113 11.81 8.53 -4.00
CA LEU A 113 12.61 7.32 -3.85
C LEU A 113 13.90 7.58 -3.07
N GLU A 114 14.32 6.59 -2.27
CA GLU A 114 15.56 6.68 -1.51
C GLU A 114 16.79 6.74 -2.43
N ALA A 115 17.81 7.50 -2.04
CA ALA A 115 19.03 7.63 -2.81
C ALA A 115 19.77 6.27 -2.93
N ASN A 116 20.21 5.92 -4.13
CA ASN A 116 20.84 4.62 -4.46
C ASN A 116 19.94 3.39 -4.29
N SER A 117 18.61 3.55 -4.18
CA SER A 117 17.65 2.44 -4.11
C SER A 117 17.34 1.77 -5.45
N VAL A 118 17.85 2.31 -6.56
CA VAL A 118 17.60 1.77 -7.91
C VAL A 118 18.91 1.39 -8.57
N ASP A 119 19.20 0.09 -8.69
CA ASP A 119 20.37 -0.43 -9.38
C ASP A 119 20.03 -1.16 -10.69
N SER A 120 18.76 -1.25 -11.09
CA SER A 120 18.41 -1.82 -12.40
C SER A 120 17.03 -1.38 -12.88
N TRP A 121 16.78 -1.59 -14.18
CA TRP A 121 15.44 -1.44 -14.76
C TRP A 121 14.39 -2.31 -14.05
N VAL A 122 14.75 -3.56 -13.75
CA VAL A 122 13.85 -4.52 -13.09
C VAL A 122 13.44 -4.00 -11.72
N GLU A 123 14.41 -3.53 -10.92
CA GLU A 123 14.15 -2.95 -9.60
C GLU A 123 13.25 -1.71 -9.67
N LEU A 124 13.53 -0.79 -10.59
CA LEU A 124 12.69 0.40 -10.79
C LEU A 124 11.25 0.03 -11.17
N SER A 125 11.09 -0.96 -12.07
CA SER A 125 9.77 -1.42 -12.51
C SER A 125 8.98 -2.09 -11.37
N ILE A 126 9.64 -2.86 -10.52
CA ILE A 126 9.01 -3.50 -9.35
C ILE A 126 8.56 -2.43 -8.35
N GLN A 127 9.42 -1.45 -8.03
CA GLN A 127 9.07 -0.37 -7.12
C GLN A 127 7.92 0.49 -7.67
N GLY A 128 7.91 0.77 -8.98
CA GLY A 128 6.81 1.48 -9.63
C GLY A 128 5.50 0.70 -9.57
N MET A 129 5.53 -0.62 -9.82
CA MET A 129 4.35 -1.48 -9.70
C MET A 129 3.84 -1.56 -8.25
N HIS A 130 4.74 -1.63 -7.27
CA HIS A 130 4.38 -1.64 -5.84
C HIS A 130 3.72 -0.32 -5.43
N TRP A 131 4.26 0.82 -5.85
CA TRP A 131 3.66 2.13 -5.63
C TRP A 131 2.23 2.22 -6.19
N GLU A 132 2.01 1.76 -7.42
CA GLU A 132 0.67 1.76 -8.04
C GLU A 132 -0.33 0.91 -7.26
N LEU A 133 0.08 -0.26 -6.75
CA LEU A 133 -0.77 -1.06 -5.85
C LEU A 133 -1.10 -0.29 -4.58
N CYS A 134 -0.11 0.35 -3.94
CA CYS A 134 -0.35 1.20 -2.79
C CYS A 134 -1.29 2.37 -3.11
N TYR A 135 -1.13 3.02 -4.26
CA TYR A 135 -1.96 4.15 -4.67
C TYR A 135 -3.39 3.73 -4.97
N ILE A 136 -3.60 2.59 -5.65
CA ILE A 136 -4.94 2.01 -5.87
C ILE A 136 -5.57 1.66 -4.52
N LEU A 137 -4.82 1.06 -3.59
CA LEU A 137 -5.32 0.76 -2.24
C LEU A 137 -5.61 2.02 -1.41
N GLN A 138 -4.92 3.14 -1.65
CA GLN A 138 -5.20 4.43 -1.01
C GLN A 138 -6.40 5.15 -1.67
N ALA A 139 -6.55 5.05 -2.99
CA ALA A 139 -7.64 5.62 -3.76
C ALA A 139 -8.96 4.87 -3.53
N ILE A 140 -8.88 3.54 -3.34
CA ILE A 140 -9.93 2.76 -2.70
C ILE A 140 -9.85 3.08 -1.21
N LYS A 141 -10.35 4.25 -0.80
CA LYS A 141 -10.70 4.45 0.61
C LYS A 141 -11.53 3.24 1.00
N PRO A 142 -11.12 2.35 1.93
CA PRO A 142 -12.08 1.41 2.48
C PRO A 142 -13.22 2.27 2.98
N LYS A 143 -14.46 1.92 2.64
CA LYS A 143 -15.65 2.54 3.22
C LYS A 143 -15.57 2.27 4.72
N THR A 144 -14.83 3.12 5.42
CA THR A 144 -14.26 2.92 6.77
C THR A 144 -13.49 1.62 6.99
N PHE A 145 -12.24 1.73 7.41
CA PHE A 145 -11.49 0.63 8.03
C PHE A 145 -12.32 -0.10 9.13
N GLY A 146 -13.22 0.64 9.79
CA GLY A 146 -14.22 0.11 10.72
C GLY A 146 -15.18 -0.93 10.12
N GLU A 147 -15.67 -0.77 8.88
CA GLU A 147 -16.54 -1.79 8.25
C GLU A 147 -15.76 -3.08 7.94
N LEU A 148 -14.50 -2.95 7.54
CA LEU A 148 -13.63 -4.12 7.29
C LEU A 148 -13.32 -4.88 8.59
N VAL A 149 -12.98 -4.16 9.67
CA VAL A 149 -12.76 -4.77 10.98
C VAL A 149 -14.04 -5.42 11.52
N THR A 150 -15.19 -4.77 11.35
CA THR A 150 -16.50 -5.30 11.78
C THR A 150 -16.87 -6.56 10.98
N ARG A 151 -16.60 -6.57 9.67
CA ARG A 151 -16.86 -7.74 8.81
C ARG A 151 -15.89 -8.89 9.09
N ALA A 152 -14.62 -8.60 9.34
CA ALA A 152 -13.62 -9.61 9.72
C ALA A 152 -13.99 -10.27 11.05
N HIS A 153 -14.39 -9.47 12.04
CA HIS A 153 -14.82 -9.98 13.34
C HIS A 153 -16.14 -10.77 13.25
N GLY A 154 -17.08 -10.34 12.40
CA GLY A 154 -18.31 -11.10 12.12
C GLY A 154 -18.05 -12.45 11.45
N ILE A 155 -17.02 -12.54 10.60
CA ILE A 155 -16.60 -13.80 9.99
C ILE A 155 -15.93 -14.70 11.04
N GLU A 156 -15.05 -14.16 11.87
CA GLU A 156 -14.39 -14.88 12.97
C GLU A 156 -15.41 -15.45 13.98
N MET A 157 -16.42 -14.67 14.36
CA MET A 157 -17.53 -15.15 15.21
C MET A 157 -18.40 -16.22 14.53
N SER A 158 -18.50 -16.22 13.20
CA SER A 158 -19.27 -17.23 12.44
C SER A 158 -18.52 -18.55 12.22
N PHE A 159 -17.23 -18.63 12.54
CA PHE A 159 -16.49 -19.88 12.63
C PHE A 159 -16.60 -20.50 14.04
N ASN A 160 -16.71 -19.69 15.10
CA ASN A 160 -16.86 -20.19 16.48
C ASN A 160 -18.28 -20.65 16.87
N CYS A 161 -19.32 -20.30 16.11
CA CYS A 161 -20.70 -20.77 16.39
C CYS A 161 -21.03 -22.14 15.77
N LYS A 162 -20.08 -22.83 15.13
CA LYS A 162 -20.31 -24.14 14.47
C LYS A 162 -19.68 -25.33 15.19
N GLU A 163 -19.06 -25.12 16.34
CA GLU A 163 -18.45 -26.22 17.11
C GLU A 163 -19.33 -26.71 18.28
N ASP A 164 -20.45 -26.04 18.58
CA ASP A 164 -21.33 -26.41 19.72
C ASP A 164 -22.61 -27.19 19.31
N GLU A 165 -22.67 -27.77 18.11
CA GLU A 165 -23.80 -28.63 17.70
C GLU A 165 -23.34 -30.06 17.36
N TYR A 166 -22.58 -30.69 18.25
CA TYR A 166 -22.34 -32.14 18.21
C TYR A 166 -22.06 -32.76 19.59
N LEU A 167 -22.88 -32.48 20.60
CA LEU A 167 -22.90 -33.29 21.82
C LEU A 167 -24.30 -33.35 22.43
N VAL A 168 -25.17 -34.19 21.86
CA VAL A 168 -26.25 -34.84 22.63
C VAL A 168 -26.52 -36.21 21.99
N ASP A 169 -25.85 -37.26 22.47
CA ASP A 169 -26.51 -38.53 22.81
C ASP A 169 -25.49 -39.48 23.47
N ALA A 170 -25.47 -39.53 24.82
CA ALA A 170 -24.86 -40.61 25.59
C ALA A 170 -25.22 -40.46 27.08
N SER A 171 -26.43 -40.89 27.44
CA SER A 171 -26.83 -41.37 28.77
C SER A 171 -28.31 -41.71 28.65
N GLU A 172 -28.72 -42.97 28.74
CA GLU A 172 -28.90 -43.69 30.00
C GLU A 172 -28.87 -45.20 29.71
N ASP A 173 -28.10 -45.94 30.51
CA ASP A 173 -28.49 -47.26 31.01
C ASP A 173 -27.63 -47.46 32.26
N ASP A 174 -28.12 -46.88 33.36
CA ASP A 174 -27.61 -47.08 34.71
C ASP A 174 -27.93 -48.51 35.15
N ASP A 175 -26.86 -49.24 35.49
CA ASP A 175 -26.68 -50.04 36.70
C ASP A 175 -27.93 -50.63 37.39
N ASP A 176 -27.97 -51.95 37.54
CA ASP A 176 -27.60 -52.55 38.83
C ASP A 176 -27.73 -54.08 38.81
N ASP A 177 -26.82 -54.66 39.57
CA ASP A 177 -26.56 -56.06 39.87
C ASP A 177 -27.79 -56.87 40.32
N ASP A 178 -27.77 -58.19 40.08
CA ASP A 178 -27.76 -59.17 41.17
C ASP A 178 -27.62 -60.63 40.67
N ASP A 179 -26.81 -61.35 41.44
CA ASP A 179 -26.39 -62.75 41.42
C ASP A 179 -27.49 -63.81 41.10
N ASP A 180 -27.13 -64.94 40.47
CA ASP A 180 -26.89 -66.23 41.17
C ASP A 180 -26.65 -67.43 40.21
N ASP A 181 -25.70 -68.28 40.63
CA ASP A 181 -25.43 -69.71 40.38
C ASP A 181 -26.07 -70.49 39.20
N ASP A 182 -25.25 -71.26 38.47
CA ASP A 182 -25.14 -72.73 38.64
C ASP A 182 -23.95 -73.31 37.83
N ALA A 183 -23.26 -74.25 38.46
CA ALA A 183 -22.13 -75.03 37.95
C ALA A 183 -22.59 -76.09 36.93
N THR A 184 -21.66 -76.58 36.10
CA THR A 184 -21.18 -77.98 36.19
C THR A 184 -20.18 -78.32 35.06
N LEU A 185 -19.08 -78.94 35.51
CA LEU A 185 -18.07 -79.80 34.86
C LEU A 185 -17.98 -79.87 33.33
#